data_AF-A0A7Y2MXN4-F1
#
_entry.id   AF-A0A7Y2MXN4-F1
#
_cell.length_a   1.000
_cell.length_b   1.000
_cell.length_c   1.000
_cell.angle_alpha   90.00
_cell.angle_beta   90.00
_cell.angle_gamma   90.00
#
_symmetry.space_group_name_H-M   'P 1'
#
loop_
_entity.id
_entity.type
_entity.pdbx_description
1 polymer ?
#
loop_
_entity_poly.entity_id
_entity_poly.type
_entity_poly.pdbx_seq_one_letter_code
_entity_poly.pdbx_strand_id
1 'polypeptide(L)'
;MKTRAAVAWEAGKPLQIEMLDLAGPRAGEVLLRNVATGVCHTDAFTLSGEDPEGIFPAVLGHEGGAVVEEVGQGVTSVAVGDHVIPLYTPECGECSFCTSGKTNLCQAIRVTQGKGLMPDGTSRFS
;
A
#
# COMPACT_ATOMS: atom_id res chain seq x y z
N MET A 1 3.38 -15.67 4.66
CA MET A 1 2.39 -16.52 3.97
C MET A 1 2.60 -16.43 2.46
N LYS A 2 2.20 -17.45 1.70
CA LYS A 2 2.21 -17.35 0.23
C LYS A 2 0.98 -16.58 -0.25
N THR A 3 1.15 -15.67 -1.20
CA THR A 3 0.05 -14.90 -1.80
C THR A 3 0.22 -14.78 -3.30
N ARG A 4 -0.89 -14.73 -4.05
CA ARG A 4 -0.89 -14.52 -5.50
C ARG A 4 -0.95 -13.02 -5.80
N ALA A 5 -0.01 -12.49 -6.57
CA ALA A 5 0.07 -11.07 -6.91
C ALA A 5 0.37 -10.87 -8.40
N ALA A 6 0.05 -9.68 -8.91
CA ALA A 6 0.48 -9.21 -10.23
C ALA A 6 1.72 -8.31 -10.06
N VAL A 7 2.87 -8.80 -10.51
CA VAL A 7 4.17 -8.15 -10.31
C VAL A 7 4.59 -7.42 -11.58
N ALA A 8 4.94 -6.15 -11.43
CA ALA A 8 5.63 -5.38 -12.44
C ALA A 8 7.14 -5.49 -12.18
N TRP A 9 7.84 -6.32 -12.96
CA TRP A 9 9.29 -6.50 -12.81
C TRP A 9 10.11 -5.34 -13.37
N GLU A 10 9.66 -4.77 -14.49
CA GLU A 10 10.31 -3.68 -15.22
C GLU A 10 9.24 -2.77 -15.83
N ALA A 11 9.59 -1.50 -16.02
CA ALA A 11 8.75 -0.56 -16.75
C ALA A 11 8.46 -1.03 -18.19
N GLY A 12 7.24 -0.79 -18.65
CA GLY A 12 6.74 -1.13 -19.99
C GLY A 12 6.52 -2.62 -20.24
N LYS A 13 6.76 -3.50 -19.27
CA LYS A 13 6.53 -4.94 -19.40
C LYS A 13 5.13 -5.33 -18.90
N PRO A 14 4.51 -6.38 -19.47
CA PRO A 14 3.27 -6.93 -18.91
C PRO A 14 3.44 -7.39 -17.46
N LEU A 15 2.39 -7.24 -16.66
CA LEU A 15 2.34 -7.78 -15.30
C LEU A 15 2.43 -9.31 -15.32
N GLN A 16 3.22 -9.87 -14.42
CA GLN A 16 3.34 -11.33 -14.24
C GLN A 16 2.56 -11.78 -13.01
N ILE A 17 1.73 -12.81 -13.18
CA ILE A 17 0.97 -13.38 -12.06
C ILE A 17 1.82 -14.43 -11.37
N GLU A 18 2.24 -14.15 -10.14
CA GLU A 18 3.20 -14.97 -9.40
C GLU A 18 2.77 -15.20 -7.94
N MET A 19 3.42 -16.17 -7.30
CA MET A 19 3.28 -16.43 -5.87
C MET A 19 4.44 -15.77 -5.11
N LEU A 20 4.13 -14.78 -4.28
CA LEU A 20 5.10 -14.08 -3.42
C LEU A 20 5.05 -14.60 -1.99
N ASP A 21 6.14 -14.38 -1.25
CA ASP A 21 6.11 -14.45 0.21
C ASP A 21 5.69 -13.10 0.79
N LEU A 22 4.66 -13.11 1.62
CA LEU A 22 4.13 -11.96 2.34
C LEU A 22 4.33 -12.14 3.85
N ALA A 23 5.17 -11.31 4.45
CA ALA A 23 5.35 -11.28 5.90
C ALA A 23 4.08 -10.76 6.61
N GLY A 24 3.85 -11.22 7.84
CA GLY A 24 2.75 -10.73 8.68
C GLY A 24 2.93 -9.27 9.12
N PRO A 25 1.88 -8.62 9.63
CA PRO A 25 1.93 -7.21 10.03
C PRO A 25 2.81 -7.02 11.28
N ARG A 26 3.60 -5.96 11.30
CA ARG A 26 4.32 -5.48 12.50
C ARG A 26 3.47 -4.52 13.31
N ALA A 27 4.02 -3.99 14.42
CA ALA A 27 3.34 -3.00 15.25
C ALA A 27 2.82 -1.81 14.40
N GLY A 28 1.55 -1.45 14.58
CA GLY A 28 0.87 -0.40 13.83
C GLY A 28 0.45 -0.75 12.40
N GLU A 29 0.68 -1.99 11.93
CA GLU A 29 0.34 -2.42 10.57
C GLU A 29 -0.89 -3.30 10.54
N VAL A 30 -1.53 -3.39 9.37
CA VAL A 30 -2.71 -4.21 9.14
C VAL A 30 -2.49 -5.06 7.89
N LEU A 31 -2.75 -6.36 8.01
CA LEU A 31 -2.77 -7.28 6.88
C LEU A 31 -4.19 -7.36 6.33
N LEU A 32 -4.30 -7.14 5.02
CA LEU A 32 -5.57 -7.10 4.32
C LEU A 32 -5.69 -8.23 3.31
N ARG A 33 -6.86 -8.87 3.27
CA ARG A 33 -7.26 -9.73 2.16
C ARG A 33 -8.07 -8.90 1.17
N ASN A 34 -7.44 -8.56 0.05
CA ASN A 34 -8.08 -7.78 -1.00
C ASN A 34 -9.25 -8.56 -1.62
N VAL A 35 -10.42 -7.92 -1.75
CA VAL A 35 -11.64 -8.54 -2.31
C VAL A 35 -11.85 -8.11 -3.76
N ALA A 36 -11.63 -6.82 -4.04
CA ALA A 36 -11.70 -6.26 -5.38
C ALA A 36 -10.73 -5.08 -5.49
N THR A 37 -10.22 -4.83 -6.70
CA THR A 37 -9.43 -3.65 -7.03
C THR A 37 -9.81 -3.12 -8.40
N GLY A 38 -9.87 -1.80 -8.54
CA GLY A 38 -9.92 -1.11 -9.82
C GLY A 38 -8.54 -1.11 -10.49
N VAL A 39 -8.55 -0.90 -11.81
CA VAL A 39 -7.34 -0.59 -12.59
C VAL A 39 -7.46 0.86 -13.01
N CYS A 40 -6.60 1.71 -12.47
CA CYS A 40 -6.63 3.14 -12.71
C CYS A 40 -5.54 3.56 -13.70
N HIS A 41 -5.72 4.73 -14.31
CA HIS A 41 -4.72 5.32 -15.19
C HIS A 41 -3.38 5.52 -14.48
N THR A 42 -3.37 5.85 -13.18
CA THR A 42 -2.12 6.01 -12.41
C THR A 42 -1.31 4.72 -12.38
N ASP A 43 -1.94 3.55 -12.26
CA ASP A 43 -1.23 2.26 -12.31
C ASP A 43 -0.58 2.05 -13.68
N ALA A 44 -1.28 2.40 -14.76
CA ALA A 44 -0.76 2.32 -16.13
C ALA A 44 0.37 3.33 -16.39
N PHE A 45 0.28 4.54 -15.83
CA PHE A 45 1.29 5.58 -15.93
C PHE A 45 2.58 5.21 -15.19
N THR A 46 2.47 4.66 -13.98
CA THR A 46 3.65 4.11 -13.30
C THR A 46 4.22 2.93 -14.10
N LEU A 47 3.38 2.00 -14.56
CA LEU A 47 3.84 0.85 -15.36
C LEU A 47 4.52 1.27 -16.67
N SER A 48 4.13 2.37 -17.31
CA SER A 48 4.77 2.84 -18.55
C SER A 48 6.23 3.27 -18.35
N GLY A 49 6.62 3.61 -17.11
CA GLY A 49 7.92 4.17 -16.78
C GLY A 49 8.01 5.68 -17.01
N GLU A 50 6.89 6.35 -17.32
CA GLU A 50 6.83 7.81 -17.45
C GLU A 50 6.72 8.52 -16.10
N ASP A 51 6.34 7.78 -15.05
CA ASP A 51 6.35 8.26 -13.67
C ASP A 51 7.79 8.36 -13.14
N PRO A 52 8.30 9.57 -12.84
CA PRO A 52 9.66 9.75 -12.31
C PRO A 52 9.82 9.20 -10.88
N GLU A 53 8.73 8.93 -10.17
CA GLU A 53 8.72 8.27 -8.86
C GLU A 53 8.54 6.74 -8.96
N GLY A 54 8.39 6.19 -10.17
CA GLY A 54 8.18 4.76 -10.39
C GLY A 54 9.39 3.91 -9.98
N ILE A 55 9.18 2.99 -9.03
CA ILE A 55 10.19 2.05 -8.54
C ILE A 55 9.78 0.64 -8.96
N PHE A 56 10.73 -0.13 -9.49
CA PHE A 56 10.55 -1.51 -9.91
C PHE A 56 11.60 -2.42 -9.25
N PRO A 57 11.27 -3.68 -8.90
CA PRO A 57 9.97 -4.33 -9.08
C PRO A 57 8.89 -3.83 -8.11
N ALA A 58 7.62 -3.89 -8.51
CA ALA A 58 6.49 -3.43 -7.70
C ALA A 58 5.23 -4.30 -7.86
N VAL A 59 4.42 -4.33 -6.80
CA VAL A 59 3.01 -4.74 -6.85
C VAL A 59 2.19 -3.45 -6.90
N LEU A 60 1.58 -3.17 -8.05
CA LEU A 60 0.78 -1.97 -8.29
C LEU A 60 -0.65 -2.11 -7.71
N GLY A 61 -1.45 -1.05 -7.85
CA GLY A 61 -2.84 -0.99 -7.39
C GLY A 61 -3.01 -0.16 -6.13
N HIS A 62 -3.98 0.75 -6.16
CA HIS A 62 -4.24 1.70 -5.08
C HIS A 62 -5.74 1.99 -4.85
N GLU A 63 -6.62 1.31 -5.59
CA GLU A 63 -8.07 1.50 -5.54
C GLU A 63 -8.77 0.17 -5.23
N GLY A 64 -8.85 -0.22 -3.96
CA GLY A 64 -9.36 -1.53 -3.56
C GLY A 64 -10.34 -1.52 -2.40
N GLY A 65 -11.09 -2.61 -2.28
CA GLY A 65 -11.90 -2.94 -1.10
C GLY A 65 -11.42 -4.27 -0.53
N ALA A 66 -11.18 -4.30 0.78
CA ALA A 66 -10.56 -5.43 1.45
C ALA A 66 -11.26 -5.80 2.76
N VAL A 67 -10.89 -6.96 3.29
CA VAL A 67 -11.25 -7.39 4.64
C VAL A 67 -9.99 -7.48 5.48
N VAL A 68 -10.03 -7.01 6.73
CA VAL A 68 -8.91 -7.15 7.67
C VAL A 68 -8.71 -8.62 8.02
N GLU A 69 -7.50 -9.14 7.74
CA GLU A 69 -7.13 -10.53 7.99
C GLU A 69 -6.34 -10.67 9.31
N GLU A 70 -5.43 -9.74 9.59
CA GLU A 70 -4.62 -9.69 10.82
C GLU A 70 -4.29 -8.24 11.19
N VAL A 71 -4.17 -7.95 12.49
CA VAL A 71 -3.75 -6.64 13.00
C VAL A 71 -2.47 -6.78 13.81
N GLY A 72 -1.53 -5.88 13.56
CA GLY A 72 -0.30 -5.77 14.34
C GLY A 72 -0.51 -5.16 15.72
N GLN A 73 0.49 -5.29 16.59
CA GLN A 73 0.46 -4.72 17.93
C GLN A 73 0.14 -3.21 17.91
N GLY A 74 -0.79 -2.77 18.75
CA GLY A 74 -1.12 -1.35 18.94
C GLY A 74 -2.16 -0.79 17.95
N VAL A 75 -2.62 -1.58 16.97
CA VAL A 75 -3.76 -1.19 16.12
C VAL A 75 -5.05 -1.23 16.95
N THR A 76 -5.81 -0.13 16.94
CA THR A 76 -7.07 0.01 17.70
C THR A 76 -8.23 0.53 16.85
N SER A 77 -7.98 0.99 15.62
CA SER A 77 -8.97 1.62 14.75
C SER A 77 -9.78 0.64 13.91
N VAL A 78 -9.32 -0.60 13.76
CA VAL A 78 -9.97 -1.67 13.00
C VAL A 78 -9.75 -3.01 13.69
N ALA A 79 -10.60 -3.99 13.41
CA ALA A 79 -10.53 -5.36 13.90
C ALA A 79 -10.56 -6.37 12.74
N VAL A 80 -10.09 -7.60 13.00
CA VAL A 80 -10.18 -8.72 12.05
C VAL A 80 -11.64 -8.94 11.64
N GLY A 81 -11.87 -9.04 10.33
CA GLY A 81 -13.20 -9.16 9.73
C GLY A 81 -13.83 -7.84 9.25
N ASP A 82 -13.27 -6.68 9.64
CA ASP A 82 -13.77 -5.40 9.16
C ASP A 82 -13.57 -5.23 7.66
N HIS A 83 -14.57 -4.64 7.00
CA HIS A 83 -14.47 -4.20 5.61
C HIS A 83 -13.82 -2.82 5.57
N VAL A 84 -12.73 -2.70 4.81
CA VAL A 84 -11.89 -1.51 4.78
C VAL A 84 -11.48 -1.13 3.36
N ILE A 85 -11.09 0.14 3.19
CA ILE A 85 -10.50 0.68 1.97
C ILE A 85 -9.06 1.12 2.32
N PRO A 86 -8.01 0.54 1.72
CA PRO A 86 -6.65 1.04 1.89
C PRO A 86 -6.53 2.45 1.28
N LEU A 87 -5.83 3.34 1.98
CA LEU A 87 -5.66 4.73 1.58
C LEU A 87 -4.23 4.98 1.13
N TYR A 88 -4.04 5.43 -0.12
CA TYR A 88 -2.73 5.86 -0.61
C TYR A 88 -2.31 7.22 -0.04
N THR A 89 -3.24 8.01 0.50
CA THR A 89 -2.91 9.22 1.28
C THR A 89 -3.24 8.92 2.74
N PRO A 90 -2.23 8.88 3.64
CA PRO A 90 -2.46 8.56 5.05
C PRO A 90 -3.15 9.72 5.78
N GLU A 91 -3.66 9.46 6.98
CA GLU A 91 -4.22 10.47 7.88
C GLU A 91 -3.81 10.16 9.33
N CYS A 92 -2.70 10.75 9.80
CA CYS A 92 -2.20 10.48 11.16
C CYS A 92 -2.96 11.21 12.27
N GLY A 93 -3.78 12.22 11.93
CA GLY A 93 -4.56 13.01 12.89
C GLY A 93 -3.77 14.00 13.76
N GLU A 94 -2.44 13.91 13.81
CA GLU A 94 -1.61 14.68 14.76
C GLU A 94 -0.61 15.65 14.10
N CYS A 95 -0.23 15.46 12.84
CA CYS A 95 0.72 16.36 12.17
C CYS A 95 0.09 17.71 11.84
N SER A 96 0.94 18.72 11.59
CA SER A 96 0.49 20.08 11.24
C SER A 96 -0.39 20.13 9.99
N PHE A 97 -0.27 19.16 9.07
CA PHE A 97 -1.09 19.07 7.86
C PHE A 97 -2.49 18.54 8.21
N CYS A 98 -2.59 17.41 8.91
CA CYS A 98 -3.86 16.82 9.33
C CYS A 98 -4.68 17.76 10.23
N THR A 99 -4.02 18.52 11.11
CA THR A 99 -4.68 19.44 12.05
C THR A 99 -4.99 20.82 11.45
N SER A 100 -4.52 21.11 10.23
CA SER A 100 -4.62 22.46 9.65
C SER A 100 -6.04 22.89 9.23
N GLY A 101 -6.92 21.93 8.95
CA GLY A 101 -8.22 22.18 8.30
C GLY A 101 -8.14 22.72 6.86
N LYS A 102 -6.95 22.74 6.24
CA LYS A 102 -6.71 23.33 4.91
C LYS A 102 -6.26 22.33 3.85
N THR A 103 -5.79 21.16 4.26
CA THR A 103 -5.24 20.13 3.37
C THR A 103 -5.45 18.74 3.95
N ASN A 104 -5.46 17.74 3.08
CA ASN A 104 -5.47 16.31 3.42
C ASN A 104 -4.09 15.64 3.22
N LEU A 105 -3.05 16.40 2.84
CA LEU A 105 -1.75 15.86 2.44
C LEU A 105 -0.87 15.55 3.66
N CYS A 106 -1.26 14.54 4.44
CA CYS A 106 -0.49 14.06 5.59
C CYS A 106 0.96 13.72 5.20
N GLN A 107 1.91 14.13 6.04
CA GLN A 107 3.33 13.94 5.78
C GLN A 107 3.96 12.80 6.60
N ALA A 108 3.19 12.14 7.48
CA ALA A 108 3.71 11.23 8.49
C ALA A 108 4.60 10.10 7.95
N ILE A 109 4.25 9.55 6.78
CA ILE A 109 4.97 8.42 6.17
C ILE A 109 5.43 8.70 4.74
N ARG A 110 5.36 9.96 4.28
CA ARG A 110 5.63 10.29 2.86
C ARG A 110 7.03 9.87 2.42
N VAL A 111 8.02 9.97 3.32
CA VAL A 111 9.42 9.64 3.03
C VAL A 111 9.64 8.16 2.72
N THR A 112 9.01 7.25 3.47
CA THR A 112 9.12 5.80 3.22
C THR A 112 8.18 5.36 2.12
N GLN A 113 6.99 5.94 2.06
CA GLN A 113 6.00 5.66 1.01
C GLN A 113 6.55 5.98 -0.38
N GLY A 114 7.21 7.14 -0.57
CA GLY A 114 7.85 7.49 -1.84
C GLY A 114 9.03 6.58 -2.23
N LYS A 115 9.47 5.70 -1.33
CA LYS A 115 10.48 4.66 -1.61
C LYS A 115 9.87 3.27 -1.81
N GLY A 116 8.55 3.15 -1.76
CA GLY A 116 7.84 1.87 -1.83
C GLY A 116 7.98 1.01 -0.56
N LEU A 117 8.16 1.64 0.61
CA LEU A 117 8.43 0.94 1.88
C LEU A 117 7.40 1.26 2.96
N MET A 118 7.21 0.32 3.89
CA MET A 118 6.45 0.53 5.12
C MET A 118 7.11 1.60 6.00
N PRO A 119 6.42 2.13 7.04
CA PRO A 119 6.97 3.18 7.91
C PRO A 119 8.31 2.83 8.58
N ASP A 120 8.61 1.54 8.72
CA ASP A 120 9.89 1.05 9.26
C ASP A 120 11.01 0.92 8.22
N GLY A 121 10.77 1.33 6.97
CA GLY A 121 11.76 1.27 5.90
C GLY A 121 11.99 -0.13 5.31
N THR A 122 11.06 -1.08 5.53
CA THR A 122 11.16 -2.44 4.98
C THR A 122 9.95 -2.82 4.12
N SER A 123 10.12 -3.81 3.24
CA SER A 123 9.02 -4.43 2.48
C SER A 123 8.41 -5.58 3.29
N ARG A 124 7.14 -5.89 3.03
CA ARG A 124 6.50 -7.15 3.47
C ARG A 124 6.48 -8.21 2.38
N PHE A 125 6.74 -7.84 1.13
CA PHE A 125 6.86 -8.75 -0.01
C PHE A 125 8.32 -9.16 -0.24
N SER A 126 8.53 -10.44 -0.51
CA SER A 126 9.79 -11.05 -0.96
C SER A 126 9.55 -12.18 -1.96
#